data_AF-A0A3D1PL51-F1
#
_entry.id   AF-A0A3D1PL51-F1
#
_cell.length_a   1.000
_cell.length_b   1.000
_cell.length_c   1.000
_cell.angle_alpha   90.00
_cell.angle_beta   90.00
_cell.angle_gamma   90.00
#
_symmetry.space_group_name_H-M   'P 1'
#
loop_
_entity.id
_entity.type
_entity.pdbx_description
1 polymer ?
#
loop_
_entity_poly.entity_id
_entity_poly.type
_entity_poly.pdbx_seq_one_letter_code
_entity_poly.pdbx_strand_id
1 'polypeptide(L)'
;MQKFNYHSHTYRCMHSDADMLDEDYIKDYIKMGFEEVAFTDHCPEKNIIDKRPRIRMLYDQRIEYLQSIQNLKEKYKDKIIIKSGYEVEFLPGEEKNIQELKDETDILILGQHFVYGNDKELKILGKCDFSEADLLRYAEYIEKAVELGIPDIIAHPDIYLSKKRNFGKIEKEVATRICQLAEKYQIPLEINLNNIFQRTYNENRILNNFPLDEQRKKLVNVNYPRREFWKLASNYNLKVLYGLDAHYRGQIQKWNELVILANEMIGEETINKLKFIENIHDANDEKYLKKIFLSGIETTLKATNDKELENRIKNFSNF
;
A
#
# COMPACT_ATOMS: atom_id res chain seq x y z
N MET A 1 14.33 -14.68 1.56
CA MET A 1 13.22 -13.96 2.22
C MET A 1 13.38 -12.49 1.90
N GLN A 2 12.28 -11.79 1.66
CA GLN A 2 12.28 -10.36 1.32
C GLN A 2 13.12 -9.56 2.33
N LYS A 3 14.00 -8.68 1.81
CA LYS A 3 14.90 -7.82 2.59
C LYS A 3 14.50 -6.34 2.55
N PHE A 4 13.31 -6.06 2.07
CA PHE A 4 12.79 -4.70 1.96
C PHE A 4 11.42 -4.58 2.60
N ASN A 5 11.01 -3.37 2.99
CA ASN A 5 9.62 -3.10 3.38
C ASN A 5 9.20 -1.70 2.95
N TYR A 6 8.13 -1.61 2.16
CA TYR A 6 7.63 -0.34 1.65
C TYR A 6 6.40 0.20 2.37
N HIS A 7 5.99 -0.44 3.47
CA HIS A 7 4.79 -0.09 4.22
C HIS A 7 5.09 0.07 5.72
N SER A 8 5.39 1.30 6.11
CA SER A 8 5.73 1.66 7.50
C SER A 8 5.16 3.02 7.86
N HIS A 9 4.58 3.13 9.05
CA HIS A 9 4.01 4.38 9.54
C HIS A 9 4.94 5.04 10.57
N THR A 10 4.65 6.30 10.89
CA THR A 10 5.34 7.04 11.95
C THR A 10 4.38 7.45 13.05
N TYR A 11 4.88 8.03 14.13
CA TYR A 11 4.05 8.61 15.20
C TYR A 11 3.07 9.67 14.67
N ARG A 12 3.34 10.27 13.50
CA ARG A 12 2.50 11.30 12.86
C ARG A 12 1.17 10.75 12.33
N CYS A 13 1.05 9.43 12.17
CA CYS A 13 -0.23 8.76 11.89
C CYS A 13 -1.23 8.88 13.08
N MET A 14 -0.73 9.18 14.27
CA MET A 14 -1.46 9.32 15.54
C MET A 14 -2.09 8.02 16.11
N HIS A 15 -1.78 6.87 15.52
CA HIS A 15 -2.26 5.55 15.96
C HIS A 15 -1.24 4.40 15.83
N SER A 16 0.04 4.76 15.72
CA SER A 16 1.23 3.92 15.87
C SER A 16 1.77 3.97 17.31
N ASP A 17 2.91 3.32 17.56
CA ASP A 17 3.68 3.45 18.81
C ASP A 17 4.03 4.92 19.08
N ALA A 18 3.32 5.54 20.02
CA ALA A 18 3.45 6.98 20.30
C ALA A 18 4.79 7.36 20.94
N ASP A 19 5.53 6.38 21.46
CA ASP A 19 6.84 6.52 22.10
C ASP A 19 8.01 6.17 21.16
N MET A 20 7.74 5.76 19.91
CA MET A 20 8.80 5.45 18.94
C MET A 20 9.09 6.62 18.01
N LEU A 21 10.39 6.93 17.88
CA LEU A 21 10.88 7.83 16.87
C LEU A 21 11.10 7.09 15.55
N ASP A 22 11.08 7.83 14.44
CA ASP A 22 11.37 7.31 13.10
C ASP A 22 12.69 6.51 13.08
N GLU A 23 13.72 6.97 13.81
CA GLU A 23 15.02 6.30 13.90
C GLU A 23 14.95 4.92 14.59
N ASP A 24 14.02 4.71 15.52
CA ASP A 24 13.92 3.46 16.25
C ASP A 24 13.36 2.33 15.36
N TYR A 25 12.45 2.66 14.44
CA TYR A 25 12.04 1.74 13.37
C TYR A 25 13.24 1.35 12.50
N ILE A 26 14.07 2.32 12.09
CA ILE A 26 15.28 2.06 11.28
C ILE A 26 16.25 1.11 11.99
N LYS A 27 16.49 1.31 13.30
CA LYS A 27 17.34 0.40 14.08
C LYS A 27 16.77 -1.01 14.14
N ASP A 28 15.45 -1.15 14.35
CA ASP A 28 14.78 -2.45 14.36
C ASP A 28 14.85 -3.13 12.97
N TYR A 29 14.68 -2.37 11.87
CA TYR A 29 14.83 -2.89 10.50
C TYR A 29 16.25 -3.40 10.22
N ILE A 30 17.28 -2.61 10.55
CA ILE A 30 18.69 -3.03 10.41
C ILE A 30 18.95 -4.30 11.21
N LYS A 31 18.46 -4.37 12.46
CA LYS A 31 18.62 -5.55 13.32
C LYS A 31 17.96 -6.79 12.73
N MET A 32 16.83 -6.63 12.04
CA MET A 32 16.11 -7.73 11.38
C MET A 32 16.66 -8.05 9.98
N GLY A 33 17.70 -7.35 9.51
CA GLY A 33 18.38 -7.64 8.24
C GLY A 33 17.70 -7.04 7.00
N PHE A 34 16.87 -6.00 7.16
CA PHE A 34 16.35 -5.24 6.04
C PHE A 34 17.46 -4.35 5.45
N GLU A 35 17.49 -4.28 4.12
CA GLU A 35 18.45 -3.52 3.33
C GLU A 35 17.80 -2.28 2.70
N GLU A 36 16.47 -2.28 2.55
CA GLU A 36 15.71 -1.14 2.01
C GLU A 36 14.35 -0.97 2.68
N VAL A 37 13.97 0.23 3.06
CA VAL A 37 12.66 0.51 3.67
C VAL A 37 12.05 1.81 3.15
N ALA A 38 10.73 1.91 3.19
CA ALA A 38 10.03 3.17 3.05
C ALA A 38 9.17 3.47 4.28
N PHE A 39 9.20 4.74 4.68
CA PHE A 39 8.12 5.33 5.47
C PHE A 39 7.05 5.83 4.50
N THR A 40 5.86 5.26 4.62
CA THR A 40 4.69 5.50 3.78
C THR A 40 3.51 5.78 4.70
N ASP A 41 3.68 6.81 5.54
CA ASP A 41 2.65 7.20 6.49
C ASP A 41 1.37 7.65 5.75
N HIS A 42 0.24 7.71 6.44
CA HIS A 42 -1.01 8.15 5.82
C HIS A 42 -0.87 9.56 5.25
N CYS A 43 -1.31 9.73 4.00
CA CYS A 43 -1.08 10.97 3.29
C CYS A 43 -1.77 12.16 3.99
N PRO A 44 -1.08 13.30 4.14
CA PRO A 44 -1.70 14.51 4.64
C PRO A 44 -2.69 15.09 3.61
N GLU A 45 -3.81 15.64 4.08
CA GLU A 45 -4.85 16.19 3.20
C GLU A 45 -4.89 17.73 3.30
N LYS A 46 -4.72 18.43 2.16
CA LYS A 46 -4.88 19.89 2.10
C LYS A 46 -6.28 20.35 2.49
N ASN A 47 -7.27 19.63 1.97
CA ASN A 47 -8.68 20.00 2.04
C ASN A 47 -9.41 19.37 3.23
N ILE A 48 -8.72 18.55 4.04
CA ILE A 48 -9.27 17.80 5.19
C ILE A 48 -10.59 17.08 4.80
N ILE A 49 -10.44 15.97 4.10
CA ILE A 49 -11.51 15.14 3.58
C ILE A 49 -11.94 14.14 4.65
N ASP A 50 -10.99 13.39 5.20
CA ASP A 50 -11.23 12.44 6.28
C ASP A 50 -11.15 13.13 7.65
N LYS A 51 -12.32 13.41 8.20
CA LYS A 51 -12.48 14.12 9.48
C LYS A 51 -12.35 13.21 10.71
N ARG A 52 -12.00 11.93 10.54
CA ARG A 52 -11.77 11.06 11.69
C ARG A 52 -10.63 11.64 12.55
N PRO A 53 -10.73 11.60 13.89
CA PRO A 53 -9.63 12.00 14.73
C PRO A 53 -8.51 10.95 14.69
N ARG A 54 -7.26 11.41 14.80
CA ARG A 54 -6.07 10.56 15.04
C ARG A 54 -5.80 9.49 13.97
N ILE A 55 -5.89 9.87 12.70
CA ILE A 55 -5.64 8.94 11.58
C ILE A 55 -4.53 9.36 10.62
N ARG A 56 -4.08 10.61 10.64
CA ARG A 56 -3.05 11.13 9.73
C ARG A 56 -2.49 12.44 10.24
N MET A 57 -1.31 12.81 9.75
CA MET A 57 -0.70 14.11 10.05
C MET A 57 -1.48 15.27 9.41
N LEU A 58 -1.34 16.47 9.98
CA LEU A 58 -1.82 17.70 9.34
C LEU A 58 -0.96 18.03 8.10
N TYR A 59 -1.53 18.79 7.16
CA TYR A 59 -0.86 19.10 5.90
C TYR A 59 0.49 19.79 6.04
N ASP A 60 0.63 20.71 6.99
CA ASP A 60 1.90 21.42 7.21
C ASP A 60 2.96 20.57 7.92
N GLN A 61 2.56 19.49 8.61
CA GLN A 61 3.51 18.57 9.27
C GLN A 61 4.31 17.73 8.27
N ARG A 62 3.85 17.66 7.01
CA ARG A 62 4.56 16.95 5.92
C ARG A 62 5.99 17.45 5.73
N ILE A 63 6.23 18.74 5.93
CA ILE A 63 7.55 19.36 5.76
C ILE A 63 8.54 18.78 6.77
N GLU A 64 8.11 18.69 8.03
CA GLU A 64 8.92 18.12 9.10
C GLU A 64 9.07 16.60 8.94
N TYR A 65 8.02 15.89 8.53
CA TYR A 65 8.07 14.47 8.19
C TYR A 65 9.14 14.15 7.14
N LEU A 66 9.11 14.85 6.00
CA LEU A 66 10.07 14.66 4.92
C LEU A 66 11.50 15.02 5.35
N GLN A 67 11.66 16.10 6.12
CA GLN A 67 12.97 16.48 6.66
C GLN A 67 13.53 15.43 7.63
N SER A 68 12.69 14.85 8.49
CA SER A 68 13.07 13.77 9.42
C SER A 68 13.60 12.57 8.64
N ILE A 69 12.87 12.12 7.62
CA ILE A 69 13.27 10.99 6.79
C ILE A 69 14.56 11.31 6.02
N GLN A 70 14.68 12.51 5.45
CA GLN A 70 15.90 12.92 4.75
C GLN A 70 17.13 12.89 5.66
N ASN A 71 17.01 13.33 6.91
CA ASN A 71 18.11 13.25 7.89
C ASN A 71 18.49 11.79 8.18
N LEU A 72 17.51 10.88 8.24
CA LEU A 72 17.77 9.46 8.44
C LEU A 72 18.43 8.81 7.22
N LYS A 73 17.99 9.16 5.99
CA LYS A 73 18.64 8.74 4.75
C LYS A 73 20.13 9.05 4.79
N GLU A 74 20.51 10.29 5.11
CA GLU A 74 21.91 10.70 5.20
C GLU A 74 22.67 9.98 6.33
N LYS A 75 22.07 9.87 7.51
CA LYS A 75 22.68 9.25 8.69
C LYS A 75 22.95 7.76 8.52
N TYR A 76 22.10 7.06 7.76
CA TYR A 76 22.11 5.60 7.62
C TYR A 76 22.46 5.10 6.21
N LYS A 77 22.89 5.98 5.29
CA LYS A 77 23.16 5.67 3.87
C LYS A 77 24.07 4.46 3.63
N ASP A 78 25.02 4.20 4.52
CA ASP A 78 25.97 3.08 4.40
C ASP A 78 25.46 1.78 5.05
N LYS A 79 24.23 1.79 5.60
CA LYS A 79 23.65 0.68 6.38
C LYS A 79 22.33 0.17 5.81
N ILE A 80 21.45 1.06 5.35
CA ILE A 80 20.12 0.72 4.85
C ILE A 80 19.63 1.84 3.92
N ILE A 81 18.98 1.47 2.82
CA ILE A 81 18.31 2.42 1.93
C ILE A 81 16.98 2.82 2.58
N ILE A 82 16.75 4.12 2.70
CA ILE A 82 15.51 4.65 3.30
C ILE A 82 14.82 5.48 2.21
N LYS A 83 13.51 5.27 2.04
CA LYS A 83 12.65 6.02 1.13
C LYS A 83 11.58 6.78 1.91
N SER A 84 11.25 7.97 1.44
CA SER A 84 10.11 8.78 1.89
C SER A 84 8.94 8.54 0.96
N GLY A 85 7.75 8.44 1.52
CA GLY A 85 6.53 8.19 0.77
C GLY A 85 5.28 8.43 1.59
N TYR A 86 4.14 8.11 0.97
CA TYR A 86 2.85 8.09 1.64
C TYR A 86 2.03 6.87 1.22
N GLU A 87 1.22 6.37 2.14
CA GLU A 87 0.04 5.60 1.82
C GLU A 87 -1.10 6.56 1.46
N VAL A 88 -1.50 6.56 0.19
CA VAL A 88 -2.53 7.44 -0.35
C VAL A 88 -3.84 6.69 -0.54
N GLU A 89 -4.94 7.40 -0.39
CA GLU A 89 -6.23 7.03 -0.97
C GLU A 89 -6.47 7.83 -2.27
N PHE A 90 -7.20 7.24 -3.21
CA PHE A 90 -7.67 7.99 -4.38
C PHE A 90 -9.12 8.42 -4.21
N LEU A 91 -9.37 9.71 -4.41
CA LEU A 91 -10.70 10.29 -4.50
C LEU A 91 -10.77 11.20 -5.75
N PRO A 92 -11.86 11.15 -6.52
CA PRO A 92 -12.05 12.06 -7.65
C PRO A 92 -11.96 13.53 -7.20
N GLY A 93 -11.18 14.33 -7.92
CA GLY A 93 -10.91 15.74 -7.60
C GLY A 93 -9.63 15.97 -6.80
N GLU A 94 -8.98 14.92 -6.29
CA GLU A 94 -7.72 15.02 -5.53
C GLU A 94 -6.48 14.69 -6.38
N GLU A 95 -6.63 14.51 -7.69
CA GLU A 95 -5.56 14.10 -8.61
C GLU A 95 -4.34 15.02 -8.50
N LYS A 96 -4.57 16.34 -8.50
CA LYS A 96 -3.49 17.33 -8.38
C LYS A 96 -2.80 17.24 -7.02
N ASN A 97 -3.56 17.06 -5.95
CA ASN A 97 -2.99 16.99 -4.60
C ASN A 97 -2.12 15.75 -4.43
N ILE A 98 -2.57 14.61 -4.94
CA ILE A 98 -1.80 13.37 -4.90
C ILE A 98 -0.56 13.48 -5.79
N GLN A 99 -0.65 14.12 -6.96
CA GLN A 99 0.51 14.35 -7.83
C GLN A 99 1.57 15.22 -7.14
N GLU A 100 1.17 16.28 -6.43
CA GLU A 100 2.13 17.09 -5.66
C GLU A 100 2.82 16.27 -4.56
N LEU A 101 2.10 15.40 -3.85
CA LEU A 101 2.70 14.48 -2.87
C LEU A 101 3.64 13.47 -3.52
N LYS A 102 3.31 13.01 -4.73
CA LYS A 102 4.18 12.14 -5.53
C LYS A 102 5.49 12.84 -5.88
N ASP A 103 5.42 14.08 -6.33
CA ASP A 103 6.59 14.87 -6.73
C ASP A 103 7.51 15.21 -5.54
N GLU A 104 6.99 15.19 -4.30
CA GLU A 104 7.73 15.41 -3.05
C GLU A 104 8.37 14.13 -2.47
N THR A 105 8.09 12.93 -3.01
CA THR A 105 8.45 11.65 -2.38
C THR A 105 9.09 10.64 -3.34
N ASP A 106 9.71 9.58 -2.79
CA ASP A 106 10.35 8.53 -3.60
C ASP A 106 9.38 7.42 -4.01
N ILE A 107 8.29 7.25 -3.26
CA ILE A 107 7.36 6.13 -3.43
C ILE A 107 5.96 6.51 -2.92
N LEU A 108 4.92 6.11 -3.64
CA LEU A 108 3.54 6.12 -3.15
C LEU A 108 2.97 4.71 -3.16
N ILE A 109 2.26 4.34 -2.10
CA ILE A 109 1.48 3.11 -2.07
C ILE A 109 0.00 3.47 -1.99
N LEU A 110 -0.86 2.73 -2.68
CA LEU A 110 -2.30 2.97 -2.67
C LEU A 110 -2.98 2.02 -1.70
N GLY A 111 -3.37 2.53 -0.54
CA GLY A 111 -4.19 1.82 0.43
C GLY A 111 -5.59 2.41 0.45
N GLN A 112 -6.50 1.91 -0.40
CA GLN A 112 -7.83 2.51 -0.50
C GLN A 112 -8.65 2.21 0.77
N HIS A 113 -8.94 3.21 1.60
CA HIS A 113 -9.68 2.99 2.85
C HIS A 113 -11.13 3.44 2.83
N PHE A 114 -11.49 4.29 1.87
CA PHE A 114 -12.81 4.89 1.81
C PHE A 114 -13.23 5.20 0.38
N VAL A 115 -14.52 5.41 0.16
CA VAL A 115 -15.05 5.90 -1.12
C VAL A 115 -16.08 6.98 -0.85
N TYR A 116 -16.41 7.80 -1.84
CA TYR A 116 -17.60 8.63 -1.75
C TYR A 116 -18.87 7.76 -1.89
N GLY A 117 -19.84 8.01 -1.02
CA GLY A 117 -21.22 7.59 -1.20
C GLY A 117 -21.90 8.38 -2.32
N ASN A 118 -23.13 8.00 -2.65
CA ASN A 118 -23.91 8.69 -3.69
C ASN A 118 -24.28 10.14 -3.30
N ASP A 119 -24.34 10.40 -1.99
CA ASP A 119 -24.52 11.71 -1.35
C ASP A 119 -23.22 12.52 -1.24
N LYS A 120 -22.10 11.99 -1.76
CA LYS A 120 -20.73 12.52 -1.61
C LYS A 120 -20.20 12.51 -0.18
N GLU A 121 -20.84 11.77 0.73
CA GLU A 121 -20.28 11.54 2.06
C GLU A 121 -19.21 10.45 2.03
N LEU A 122 -18.21 10.57 2.91
CA LEU A 122 -17.11 9.62 2.97
C LEU A 122 -17.54 8.31 3.65
N LYS A 123 -17.55 7.21 2.90
CA LYS A 123 -17.81 5.87 3.44
C LYS A 123 -16.51 5.15 3.72
N ILE A 124 -16.32 4.73 4.97
CA ILE A 124 -15.04 4.24 5.47
C ILE A 124 -15.10 2.73 5.66
N LEU A 125 -14.17 2.00 5.05
CA LEU A 125 -14.04 0.56 5.21
C LEU A 125 -13.89 0.20 6.69
N GLY A 126 -14.57 -0.87 7.10
CA GLY A 126 -14.55 -1.31 8.49
C GLY A 126 -15.36 -0.43 9.46
N LYS A 127 -15.90 0.73 9.05
CA LYS A 127 -16.84 1.53 9.86
C LYS A 127 -18.24 1.58 9.25
N CYS A 128 -18.33 1.67 7.93
CA CYS A 128 -19.59 1.67 7.19
C CYS A 128 -19.85 0.30 6.55
N ASP A 129 -21.11 -0.03 6.34
CA ASP A 129 -21.49 -1.16 5.50
C ASP A 129 -21.40 -0.75 4.02
N PHE A 130 -20.47 -1.38 3.31
CA PHE A 130 -20.30 -1.16 1.88
C PHE A 130 -21.34 -1.96 1.10
N SER A 131 -22.20 -1.24 0.38
CA SER A 131 -23.10 -1.81 -0.63
C SER A 131 -22.31 -2.36 -1.82
N GLU A 132 -22.99 -3.09 -2.70
CA GLU A 132 -22.40 -3.57 -3.95
C GLU A 132 -21.83 -2.41 -4.80
N ALA A 133 -22.55 -1.29 -4.86
CA ALA A 133 -22.11 -0.10 -5.58
C ALA A 133 -20.85 0.54 -4.96
N ASP A 134 -20.73 0.53 -3.63
CA ASP A 134 -19.55 1.04 -2.94
C ASP A 134 -18.31 0.16 -3.18
N LEU A 135 -18.51 -1.16 -3.25
CA LEU A 135 -17.45 -2.12 -3.60
C LEU A 135 -16.96 -1.95 -5.06
N LEU A 136 -17.89 -1.76 -6.00
CA LEU A 136 -17.52 -1.50 -7.40
C LEU A 136 -16.81 -0.16 -7.56
N ARG A 137 -17.19 0.84 -6.76
CA ARG A 137 -16.52 2.15 -6.71
C ARG A 137 -15.13 2.06 -6.08
N TYR A 138 -14.94 1.21 -5.08
CA TYR A 138 -13.62 0.92 -4.52
C TYR A 138 -12.66 0.41 -5.61
N ALA A 139 -13.09 -0.54 -6.44
CA ALA A 139 -12.31 -1.00 -7.59
C ALA A 139 -12.06 0.12 -8.60
N GLU A 140 -13.07 0.93 -8.92
CA GLU A 140 -12.95 2.06 -9.86
C GLU A 140 -11.91 3.09 -9.40
N TYR A 141 -11.83 3.38 -8.11
CA TYR A 141 -10.87 4.34 -7.57
C TYR A 141 -9.43 3.81 -7.67
N ILE A 142 -9.25 2.52 -7.39
CA ILE A 142 -7.96 1.85 -7.60
C ILE A 142 -7.55 1.86 -9.07
N GLU A 143 -8.48 1.53 -9.97
CA GLU A 143 -8.24 1.58 -11.42
C GLU A 143 -7.79 2.97 -11.87
N LYS A 144 -8.53 4.02 -11.51
CA LYS A 144 -8.18 5.40 -11.88
C LYS A 144 -6.80 5.81 -11.37
N ALA A 145 -6.48 5.50 -10.11
CA ALA A 145 -5.18 5.81 -9.55
C ALA A 145 -4.04 5.15 -10.33
N VAL A 146 -4.17 3.86 -10.65
CA VAL A 146 -3.16 3.12 -11.41
C VAL A 146 -3.08 3.60 -12.86
N GLU A 147 -4.21 3.93 -13.50
CA GLU A 147 -4.25 4.47 -14.86
C GLU A 147 -3.56 5.83 -14.99
N LEU A 148 -3.65 6.66 -13.95
CA LEU A 148 -2.92 7.92 -13.82
C LEU A 148 -1.44 7.72 -13.45
N GLY A 149 -1.01 6.48 -13.19
CA GLY A 149 0.36 6.17 -12.80
C GLY A 149 0.72 6.71 -11.42
N ILE A 150 -0.26 6.82 -10.51
CA ILE A 150 -0.06 7.41 -9.17
C ILE A 150 0.77 6.46 -8.26
N PRO A 151 0.31 5.24 -7.93
CA PRO A 151 1.02 4.41 -6.97
C PRO A 151 2.06 3.50 -7.61
N ASP A 152 3.06 3.15 -6.82
CA ASP A 152 4.07 2.13 -7.13
C ASP A 152 3.65 0.74 -6.60
N ILE A 153 2.77 0.68 -5.59
CA ILE A 153 2.24 -0.56 -4.99
C ILE A 153 0.75 -0.38 -4.68
N ILE A 154 -0.05 -1.42 -4.83
CA ILE A 154 -1.40 -1.49 -4.24
C ILE A 154 -1.29 -2.20 -2.88
N ALA A 155 -1.45 -1.43 -1.80
CA ALA A 155 -1.42 -1.92 -0.43
C ALA A 155 -2.71 -2.69 -0.10
N HIS A 156 -2.57 -3.76 0.70
CA HIS A 156 -3.67 -4.61 1.21
C HIS A 156 -4.92 -4.70 0.30
N PRO A 157 -4.79 -5.15 -0.97
CA PRO A 157 -5.85 -5.02 -1.98
C PRO A 157 -7.14 -5.79 -1.64
N ASP A 158 -7.07 -6.70 -0.67
CA ASP A 158 -8.13 -7.53 -0.15
C ASP A 158 -8.78 -7.00 1.14
N ILE A 159 -8.36 -5.83 1.66
CA ILE A 159 -8.88 -5.25 2.91
C ILE A 159 -10.39 -4.97 2.88
N TYR A 160 -10.96 -4.72 1.69
CA TYR A 160 -12.40 -4.52 1.50
C TYR A 160 -13.25 -5.74 1.92
N LEU A 161 -12.62 -6.92 2.00
CA LEU A 161 -13.24 -8.16 2.45
C LEU A 161 -13.20 -8.35 3.97
N SER A 162 -12.53 -7.48 4.74
CA SER A 162 -12.29 -7.66 6.17
C SER A 162 -13.55 -7.84 7.04
N LYS A 163 -14.70 -7.32 6.58
CA LYS A 163 -16.02 -7.52 7.23
C LYS A 163 -16.96 -8.46 6.47
N LYS A 164 -16.52 -9.02 5.34
CA LYS A 164 -17.36 -9.84 4.47
C LYS A 164 -17.29 -11.31 4.89
N ARG A 165 -18.46 -11.89 5.18
CA ARG A 165 -18.58 -13.32 5.52
C ARG A 165 -18.39 -14.21 4.30
N ASN A 166 -18.83 -13.75 3.13
CA ASN A 166 -18.84 -14.53 1.90
C ASN A 166 -18.00 -13.83 0.82
N PHE A 167 -17.35 -14.63 -0.03
CA PHE A 167 -16.73 -14.17 -1.27
C PHE A 167 -17.72 -14.40 -2.42
N GLY A 168 -18.68 -13.48 -2.54
CA GLY A 168 -19.80 -13.57 -3.48
C GLY A 168 -19.45 -13.06 -4.88
N LYS A 169 -20.49 -12.81 -5.69
CA LYS A 169 -20.34 -12.33 -7.07
C LYS A 169 -19.59 -10.99 -7.13
N ILE A 170 -20.00 -10.02 -6.32
CA ILE A 170 -19.44 -8.66 -6.34
C ILE A 170 -18.03 -8.64 -5.74
N GLU A 171 -17.79 -9.35 -4.65
CA GLU A 171 -16.44 -9.49 -4.09
C GLU A 171 -15.48 -10.13 -5.11
N LYS A 172 -15.92 -11.18 -5.80
CA LYS A 172 -15.14 -11.80 -6.87
C LYS A 172 -14.87 -10.84 -8.03
N GLU A 173 -15.86 -10.03 -8.42
CA GLU A 173 -15.73 -9.03 -9.48
C GLU A 173 -14.69 -7.97 -9.13
N VAL A 174 -14.73 -7.42 -7.91
CA VAL A 174 -13.71 -6.47 -7.42
C VAL A 174 -12.31 -7.09 -7.42
N ALA A 175 -12.17 -8.32 -6.91
CA ALA A 175 -10.89 -9.03 -6.93
C ALA A 175 -10.36 -9.23 -8.36
N THR A 176 -11.23 -9.67 -9.28
CA THR A 176 -10.88 -9.85 -10.70
C THR A 176 -10.41 -8.55 -11.34
N ARG A 177 -11.10 -7.42 -11.09
CA ARG A 177 -10.73 -6.11 -11.63
C ARG A 177 -9.35 -5.66 -11.14
N ILE A 178 -9.09 -5.78 -9.83
CA ILE A 178 -7.78 -5.44 -9.24
C ILE A 178 -6.68 -6.33 -9.82
N CYS A 179 -6.90 -7.64 -9.96
CA CYS A 179 -5.90 -8.56 -10.52
C CYS A 179 -5.61 -8.26 -12.01
N GLN A 180 -6.65 -8.01 -12.82
CA GLN A 180 -6.48 -7.64 -14.23
C GLN A 180 -5.72 -6.32 -14.39
N LEU A 181 -6.03 -5.33 -13.56
CA LEU A 181 -5.33 -4.06 -13.52
C LEU A 181 -3.85 -4.26 -13.14
N ALA A 182 -3.60 -5.00 -12.06
CA ALA A 182 -2.25 -5.28 -11.58
C ALA A 182 -1.41 -6.02 -12.62
N GLU A 183 -1.98 -7.00 -13.33
CA GLU A 183 -1.31 -7.69 -14.43
C GLU A 183 -1.06 -6.75 -15.63
N LYS A 184 -2.06 -5.97 -16.05
CA LYS A 184 -1.95 -5.03 -17.20
C LYS A 184 -0.86 -3.99 -17.01
N TYR A 185 -0.78 -3.44 -15.80
CA TYR A 185 0.19 -2.40 -15.43
C TYR A 185 1.42 -2.96 -14.74
N GLN A 186 1.51 -4.27 -14.49
CA GLN A 186 2.63 -4.86 -13.74
C GLN A 186 2.91 -4.15 -12.40
N ILE A 187 1.85 -3.61 -11.75
CA ILE A 187 1.95 -2.99 -10.43
C ILE A 187 1.88 -4.07 -9.35
N PRO A 188 2.83 -4.09 -8.39
CA PRO A 188 2.82 -5.06 -7.31
C PRO A 188 1.60 -4.97 -6.40
N LEU A 189 1.13 -6.14 -5.95
CA LEU A 189 0.13 -6.28 -4.89
C LEU A 189 0.79 -6.67 -3.57
N GLU A 190 0.36 -6.05 -2.48
CA GLU A 190 0.88 -6.32 -1.14
C GLU A 190 0.08 -7.39 -0.39
N ILE A 191 0.72 -8.48 0.03
CA ILE A 191 0.23 -9.34 1.12
C ILE A 191 0.54 -8.62 2.43
N ASN A 192 -0.45 -7.94 2.98
CA ASN A 192 -0.31 -7.15 4.19
C ASN A 192 -0.39 -8.02 5.46
N LEU A 193 0.52 -7.78 6.41
CA LEU A 193 0.67 -8.59 7.60
C LEU A 193 0.09 -7.96 8.88
N ASN A 194 -0.42 -6.73 8.80
CA ASN A 194 -0.88 -5.98 9.97
C ASN A 194 -1.97 -6.72 10.73
N ASN A 195 -3.03 -7.20 10.07
CA ASN A 195 -4.11 -7.86 10.81
C ASN A 195 -3.69 -9.18 11.46
N ILE A 196 -2.76 -9.92 10.85
CA ILE A 196 -2.15 -11.10 11.46
C ILE A 196 -1.49 -10.67 12.76
N PHE A 197 -0.63 -9.65 12.74
CA PHE A 197 0.01 -9.12 13.94
C PHE A 197 -1.01 -8.69 15.00
N GLN A 198 -2.00 -7.88 14.60
CA GLN A 198 -3.02 -7.32 15.49
C GLN A 198 -3.86 -8.40 16.20
N ARG A 199 -3.97 -9.60 15.63
CA ARG A 199 -4.78 -10.69 16.17
C ARG A 199 -3.96 -11.80 16.83
N THR A 200 -2.63 -11.76 16.69
CA THR A 200 -1.72 -12.80 17.20
C THR A 200 -0.82 -12.22 18.28
N TYR A 201 0.21 -11.49 17.86
CA TYR A 201 1.27 -10.94 18.69
C TYR A 201 0.92 -9.63 19.39
N ASN A 202 -0.18 -8.96 19.02
CA ASN A 202 -0.65 -7.77 19.71
C ASN A 202 -1.78 -8.09 20.70
N GLU A 203 -1.51 -7.93 21.99
CA GLU A 203 -2.53 -7.99 23.05
C GLU A 203 -2.67 -6.61 23.68
N ASN A 204 -3.74 -5.88 23.32
CA ASN A 204 -4.03 -4.54 23.84
C ASN A 204 -2.88 -3.53 23.67
N ARG A 205 -2.22 -3.52 22.50
CA ARG A 205 -1.04 -2.70 22.18
C ARG A 205 0.23 -3.11 22.91
N ILE A 206 0.29 -4.34 23.39
CA ILE A 206 1.48 -4.93 24.00
C ILE A 206 1.90 -6.14 23.17
N LEU A 207 3.18 -6.18 22.80
CA LEU A 207 3.77 -7.33 22.14
C LEU A 207 3.81 -8.54 23.09
N ASN A 208 3.07 -9.59 22.77
CA ASN A 208 3.24 -10.89 23.41
C ASN A 208 4.27 -11.74 22.63
N ASN A 209 4.93 -12.66 23.33
CA ASN A 209 5.94 -13.56 22.76
C ASN A 209 5.53 -15.02 22.90
N PHE A 210 4.22 -15.32 22.86
CA PHE A 210 3.80 -16.71 22.87
C PHE A 210 4.31 -17.46 21.63
N PRO A 211 4.63 -18.77 21.76
CA PRO A 211 5.15 -19.57 20.66
C PRO A 211 4.26 -19.56 19.43
N LEU A 212 4.85 -19.74 18.24
CA LEU A 212 4.16 -19.74 16.96
C LEU A 212 2.91 -20.64 16.93
N ASP A 213 2.96 -21.82 17.56
CA ASP A 213 1.82 -22.75 17.66
C ASP A 213 0.61 -22.16 18.40
N GLU A 214 0.83 -21.32 19.41
CA GLU A 214 -0.26 -20.60 20.09
C GLU A 214 -0.83 -19.50 19.21
N GLN A 215 0.01 -18.87 18.37
CA GLN A 215 -0.43 -17.84 17.44
C GLN A 215 -1.27 -18.42 16.30
N ARG A 216 -0.95 -19.63 15.82
CA ARG A 216 -1.75 -20.36 14.82
C ARG A 216 -3.20 -20.51 15.26
N LYS A 217 -3.45 -20.78 16.55
CA LYS A 217 -4.80 -20.90 17.10
C LYS A 217 -5.58 -19.58 17.06
N LYS A 218 -4.90 -18.44 16.96
CA LYS A 218 -5.53 -17.11 16.88
C LYS A 218 -5.86 -16.67 15.45
N LEU A 219 -5.40 -17.38 14.42
CA LEU A 219 -5.64 -17.03 13.01
C LEU A 219 -7.12 -17.00 12.62
N VAL A 220 -7.97 -17.72 13.34
CA VAL A 220 -9.45 -17.63 13.23
C VAL A 220 -9.99 -16.21 13.40
N ASN A 221 -9.28 -15.33 14.11
CA ASN A 221 -9.69 -13.95 14.34
C ASN A 221 -9.13 -12.95 13.31
N VAL A 222 -8.32 -13.43 12.37
CA VAL A 222 -7.69 -12.60 11.33
C VAL A 222 -8.65 -12.41 10.18
N ASN A 223 -8.84 -11.15 9.78
CA ASN A 223 -9.78 -10.71 8.78
C ASN A 223 -9.15 -10.48 7.40
N TYR A 224 -7.84 -10.29 7.31
CA TYR A 224 -7.06 -10.22 6.07
C TYR A 224 -5.58 -10.56 6.38
N PRO A 225 -4.79 -11.13 5.45
CA PRO A 225 -5.11 -11.38 4.06
C PRO A 225 -6.18 -12.47 3.88
N ARG A 226 -6.94 -12.39 2.79
CA ARG A 226 -8.08 -13.26 2.48
C ARG A 226 -7.70 -14.33 1.47
N ARG A 227 -7.74 -15.59 1.92
CA ARG A 227 -7.45 -16.77 1.11
C ARG A 227 -8.18 -16.76 -0.23
N GLU A 228 -9.46 -16.37 -0.25
CA GLU A 228 -10.27 -16.39 -1.46
C GLU A 228 -9.78 -15.39 -2.52
N PHE A 229 -9.36 -14.19 -2.08
CA PHE A 229 -8.75 -13.20 -2.96
C PHE A 229 -7.44 -13.73 -3.56
N TRP A 230 -6.51 -14.21 -2.71
CA TRP A 230 -5.20 -14.66 -3.17
C TRP A 230 -5.28 -15.93 -4.03
N LYS A 231 -6.23 -16.83 -3.75
CA LYS A 231 -6.49 -17.99 -4.61
C LYS A 231 -6.94 -17.55 -6.02
N LEU A 232 -7.78 -16.51 -6.11
CA LEU A 232 -8.15 -15.92 -7.39
C LEU A 232 -6.94 -15.25 -8.05
N ALA A 233 -6.20 -14.44 -7.30
CA ALA A 233 -5.03 -13.69 -7.75
C ALA A 233 -3.93 -14.61 -8.33
N SER A 234 -3.77 -15.82 -7.78
CA SER A 234 -2.80 -16.81 -8.27
C SER A 234 -3.06 -17.36 -9.67
N ASN A 235 -4.17 -16.98 -10.32
CA ASN A 235 -4.44 -17.30 -11.73
C ASN A 235 -3.94 -16.24 -12.71
N TYR A 236 -3.29 -15.18 -12.20
CA TYR A 236 -2.77 -14.05 -12.97
C TYR A 236 -1.24 -13.96 -12.80
N ASN A 237 -0.55 -13.35 -13.77
CA ASN A 237 0.88 -13.08 -13.70
C ASN A 237 1.15 -11.77 -12.93
N LEU A 238 1.01 -11.84 -11.60
CA LEU A 238 1.11 -10.69 -10.70
C LEU A 238 2.48 -10.61 -10.03
N LYS A 239 3.03 -9.40 -9.92
CA LYS A 239 4.10 -9.07 -8.98
C LYS A 239 3.51 -8.98 -7.57
N VAL A 240 4.15 -9.60 -6.58
CA VAL A 240 3.68 -9.61 -5.19
C VAL A 240 4.84 -9.28 -4.24
N LEU A 241 4.52 -8.63 -3.13
CA LEU A 241 5.43 -8.48 -1.99
C LEU A 241 4.66 -8.70 -0.69
N TYR A 242 5.38 -8.87 0.42
CA TYR A 242 4.79 -8.77 1.75
C TYR A 242 4.94 -7.33 2.26
N GLY A 243 3.94 -6.82 2.98
CA GLY A 243 4.01 -5.50 3.61
C GLY A 243 3.78 -5.62 5.11
N LEU A 244 4.64 -4.98 5.90
CA LEU A 244 4.50 -5.02 7.36
C LEU A 244 3.34 -4.15 7.83
N ASP A 245 3.12 -3.01 7.16
CA ASP A 245 2.21 -1.95 7.59
C ASP A 245 2.52 -1.57 9.05
N ALA A 246 3.82 -1.30 9.25
CA ALA A 246 4.43 -1.22 10.57
C ALA A 246 3.96 0.05 11.30
N HIS A 247 2.97 -0.14 12.17
CA HIS A 247 2.52 0.81 13.17
C HIS A 247 3.18 0.57 14.52
N TYR A 248 3.58 -0.67 14.78
CA TYR A 248 4.16 -1.12 16.03
C TYR A 248 5.47 -1.85 15.76
N ARG A 249 6.48 -1.67 16.62
CA ARG A 249 7.77 -2.39 16.45
C ARG A 249 7.63 -3.91 16.42
N GLY A 250 6.60 -4.43 17.09
CA GLY A 250 6.31 -5.86 17.10
C GLY A 250 6.13 -6.44 15.69
N GLN A 251 5.64 -5.65 14.73
CA GLN A 251 5.50 -6.07 13.34
C GLN A 251 6.87 -6.33 12.70
N ILE A 252 7.85 -5.46 12.96
CA ILE A 252 9.23 -5.63 12.49
C ILE A 252 9.88 -6.84 13.18
N GLN A 253 9.78 -6.91 14.50
CA GLN A 253 10.42 -7.96 15.30
C GLN A 253 9.86 -9.37 15.02
N LYS A 254 8.58 -9.46 14.63
CA LYS A 254 7.89 -10.72 14.35
C LYS A 254 7.69 -11.02 12.86
N TRP A 255 8.23 -10.18 11.97
CA TRP A 255 8.05 -10.29 10.52
C TRP A 255 8.15 -11.73 9.97
N ASN A 256 9.22 -12.46 10.32
CA ASN A 256 9.43 -13.83 9.82
C ASN A 256 8.28 -14.77 10.23
N GLU A 257 7.82 -14.64 11.48
CA GLU A 257 6.71 -15.42 12.01
C GLU A 257 5.38 -15.00 11.36
N LEU A 258 5.19 -13.70 11.10
CA LEU A 258 4.02 -13.17 10.41
C LEU A 258 3.91 -13.68 8.96
N VAL A 259 5.03 -13.77 8.23
CA VAL A 259 5.07 -14.33 6.87
C VAL A 259 4.66 -15.81 6.88
N ILE A 260 5.16 -16.60 7.84
CA ILE A 260 4.77 -18.01 7.98
C ILE A 260 3.26 -18.12 8.19
N LEU A 261 2.71 -17.34 9.12
CA LEU A 261 1.27 -17.33 9.40
C LEU A 261 0.44 -16.87 8.19
N ALA A 262 0.90 -15.88 7.43
CA ALA A 262 0.25 -15.43 6.21
C ALA A 262 0.17 -16.54 5.15
N ASN A 263 1.28 -17.27 4.97
CA ASN A 263 1.37 -18.35 4.00
C ASN A 263 0.48 -19.53 4.38
N GLU A 264 0.41 -19.86 5.67
CA GLU A 264 -0.52 -20.87 6.19
C GLU A 264 -1.98 -20.46 5.97
N MET A 265 -2.31 -19.19 6.21
CA MET A 265 -3.67 -18.65 5.99
C MET A 265 -4.08 -18.66 4.52
N ILE A 266 -3.20 -18.22 3.62
CA ILE A 266 -3.46 -18.14 2.18
C ILE A 266 -3.43 -19.55 1.56
N GLY A 267 -2.50 -20.39 2.01
CA GLY A 267 -2.26 -21.74 1.54
C GLY A 267 -1.05 -21.82 0.60
N GLU A 268 -0.16 -22.78 0.88
CA GLU A 268 1.11 -23.00 0.17
C GLU A 268 0.95 -23.15 -1.35
N GLU A 269 -0.08 -23.86 -1.82
CA GLU A 269 -0.33 -24.02 -3.27
C GLU A 269 -0.58 -22.67 -3.96
N THR A 270 -1.25 -21.75 -3.26
CA THR A 270 -1.52 -20.40 -3.76
C THR A 270 -0.24 -19.55 -3.71
N ILE A 271 0.50 -19.58 -2.58
CA ILE A 271 1.76 -18.83 -2.43
C ILE A 271 2.78 -19.24 -3.51
N ASN A 272 2.92 -20.53 -3.79
CA ASN A 272 3.89 -21.04 -4.77
C ASN A 272 3.57 -20.64 -6.23
N LYS A 273 2.35 -20.16 -6.52
CA LYS A 273 1.96 -19.66 -7.84
C LYS A 273 2.18 -18.14 -7.99
N LEU A 274 2.37 -17.41 -6.90
CA LEU A 274 2.59 -15.96 -6.92
C LEU A 274 4.06 -15.64 -7.20
N LYS A 275 4.31 -14.56 -7.97
CA LYS A 275 5.66 -14.10 -8.28
C LYS A 275 6.06 -13.00 -7.30
N PHE A 276 6.86 -13.37 -6.30
CA PHE A 276 7.43 -12.41 -5.35
C PHE A 276 8.57 -11.60 -5.98
N ILE A 277 8.56 -10.28 -5.81
CA ILE A 277 9.60 -9.39 -6.31
C ILE A 277 10.81 -9.36 -5.37
N GLU A 278 11.99 -9.09 -5.92
CA GLU A 278 13.24 -8.96 -5.15
C GLU A 278 13.53 -7.51 -4.73
N ASN A 279 12.93 -6.55 -5.43
CA ASN A 279 12.89 -5.12 -5.10
C ASN A 279 11.76 -4.45 -5.92
N ILE A 280 11.44 -3.19 -5.64
CA ILE A 280 10.37 -2.48 -6.37
C ILE A 280 10.73 -2.11 -7.82
N HIS A 281 12.02 -2.00 -8.13
CA HIS A 281 12.55 -1.64 -9.44
C HIS A 281 13.22 -2.85 -10.12
N ASP A 282 12.45 -3.92 -10.34
CA ASP A 282 12.95 -5.06 -11.11
C ASP A 282 13.44 -4.55 -12.48
N ALA A 283 14.64 -4.95 -12.90
CA ALA A 283 15.39 -4.43 -14.06
C ALA A 283 14.67 -4.46 -15.45
N ASN A 284 13.41 -4.90 -15.50
CA ASN A 284 12.51 -4.80 -16.65
C ASN A 284 11.64 -3.51 -16.66
N ASP A 285 11.82 -2.60 -15.71
CA ASP A 285 10.96 -1.41 -15.50
C ASP A 285 11.17 -0.23 -16.45
N GLU A 286 12.26 -0.15 -17.23
CA GLU A 286 12.42 0.95 -18.21
C GLU A 286 11.26 0.99 -19.23
N LYS A 287 10.77 -0.19 -19.64
CA LYS A 287 9.64 -0.32 -20.55
C LYS A 287 8.31 0.07 -19.88
N TYR A 288 8.22 -0.08 -18.56
CA TYR A 288 7.05 0.28 -17.74
C TYR A 288 6.99 1.78 -17.48
N LEU A 289 8.10 2.40 -17.05
CA LEU A 289 8.24 3.84 -16.87
C LEU A 289 7.92 4.59 -18.17
N LYS A 290 8.41 4.08 -19.32
CA LYS A 290 8.10 4.65 -20.64
C LYS A 290 6.61 4.54 -20.99
N LYS A 291 5.93 3.45 -20.59
CA LYS A 291 4.50 3.22 -20.86
C LYS A 291 3.59 4.09 -19.99
N ILE A 292 3.88 4.24 -18.69
CA ILE A 292 3.15 5.16 -17.81
C ILE A 292 3.34 6.60 -18.25
N PHE A 293 4.58 7.00 -18.54
CA PHE A 293 4.87 8.35 -19.00
C PHE A 293 4.04 8.70 -20.24
N LEU A 294 3.98 7.80 -21.22
CA LEU A 294 3.16 7.98 -22.42
C LEU A 294 1.65 8.00 -22.14
N SER A 295 1.12 7.16 -21.24
CA SER A 295 -0.32 7.13 -20.93
C SER A 295 -0.79 8.31 -20.09
N GLY A 296 0.02 8.76 -19.12
CA GLY A 296 -0.26 9.97 -18.34
C GLY A 296 -0.24 11.23 -19.20
N ILE A 297 0.66 11.27 -20.17
CA ILE A 297 0.73 12.32 -21.19
C ILE A 297 -0.50 12.33 -22.09
N GLU A 298 -0.93 11.19 -22.64
CA GLU A 298 -2.14 11.12 -23.49
C GLU A 298 -3.41 11.54 -22.74
N THR A 299 -3.49 11.21 -21.45
CA THR A 299 -4.62 11.60 -20.59
C THR A 299 -4.61 13.10 -20.30
N THR A 300 -3.43 13.67 -20.04
CA THR A 300 -3.25 15.12 -19.84
C THR A 300 -3.54 15.91 -21.12
N LEU A 301 -3.09 15.42 -22.29
CA LEU A 301 -3.36 16.03 -23.59
C LEU A 301 -4.85 16.10 -23.93
N LYS A 302 -5.61 15.04 -23.63
CA LYS A 302 -7.07 15.03 -23.78
C LYS A 302 -7.78 16.05 -22.88
N ALA A 303 -7.16 16.41 -21.76
CA ALA A 303 -7.71 17.40 -20.83
C ALA A 303 -7.32 18.85 -21.20
N THR A 304 -6.17 19.08 -21.86
CA THR A 304 -5.61 20.43 -22.05
C THR A 304 -5.65 20.98 -23.48
N ASN A 305 -5.88 20.17 -24.53
CA ASN A 305 -5.85 20.60 -25.95
C ASN A 305 -4.56 21.35 -26.35
N ASP A 306 -3.43 21.02 -25.71
CA ASP A 306 -2.13 21.70 -25.91
C ASP A 306 -1.34 21.11 -27.10
N LYS A 307 -1.38 21.80 -28.25
CA LYS A 307 -0.69 21.40 -29.48
C LYS A 307 0.84 21.49 -29.42
N GLU A 308 1.41 22.26 -28.50
CA GLU A 308 2.86 22.40 -28.39
C GLU A 308 3.46 21.20 -27.65
N LEU A 309 2.74 20.68 -26.64
CA LEU A 309 3.08 19.45 -25.95
C LEU A 309 3.03 18.24 -26.91
N GLU A 310 1.98 18.13 -27.75
CA GLU A 310 1.85 17.05 -28.76
C GLU A 310 3.08 16.93 -29.69
N ASN A 311 3.65 18.07 -30.12
CA ASN A 311 4.80 18.08 -31.02
C ASN A 311 6.11 17.69 -30.32
N ARG A 312 6.28 18.01 -29.02
CA ARG A 312 7.46 17.59 -28.25
C ARG A 312 7.47 16.07 -28.02
N ILE A 313 6.31 15.46 -27.84
CA ILE A 313 6.17 14.02 -27.60
C ILE A 313 6.42 13.20 -28.86
N LYS A 314 5.90 13.63 -30.02
CA LYS A 314 6.18 12.97 -31.32
C LYS A 314 7.66 12.82 -31.62
N ASN A 315 8.48 13.75 -31.12
CA ASN A 315 9.94 13.69 -31.29
C ASN A 315 10.62 12.76 -30.26
N PHE A 316 10.01 12.55 -29.09
CA PHE A 316 10.48 11.63 -28.06
C PHE A 316 10.13 10.16 -28.37
N SER A 317 9.01 9.88 -29.03
CA SER A 317 8.56 8.52 -29.39
C SER A 317 9.43 7.83 -30.46
N ASN A 318 10.34 8.57 -31.11
CA ASN A 318 11.22 8.08 -32.17
C ASN A 318 12.60 7.60 -31.68
N PHE A 319 12.81 7.57 -30.35
CA PHE A 319 13.91 6.88 -29.64
C PHE A 319 13.29 5.84 -28.72
#